data_AF-A0A1M3NTA5-F1
#
_entry.id   AF-A0A1M3NTA5-F1
#
_cell.length_a   1.000
_cell.length_b   1.000
_cell.length_c   1.000
_cell.angle_alpha   90.00
_cell.angle_beta   90.00
_cell.angle_gamma   90.00
#
_symmetry.space_group_name_H-M   'P 1'
#
loop_
_entity.id
_entity.type
_entity.pdbx_description
1 polymer ?
#
loop_
_entity_poly.entity_id
_entity_poly.type
_entity_poly.pdbx_seq_one_letter_code
_entity_poly.pdbx_strand_id
1 'polypeptide(L)'
;MKHLLAACAVLIATAGAAQAQNVAGSYNVIGVNVNGTDYRGRARIVITSENSCRIIWDVGTVSEGICMRNSNAFTAAYSLKGKVGLAIYQIMNDGSMQGLWTLADTQGVGRETLVPAR
;
A
#
# COMPACT_ATOMS: atom_id res chain seq x y z
N MET A 1 -37.31 -13.80 43.33
CA MET A 1 -37.54 -14.32 41.96
C MET A 1 -36.93 -13.33 40.98
N LYS A 2 -35.87 -13.79 40.28
CA LYS A 2 -35.44 -13.44 38.92
C LYS A 2 -35.80 -12.03 38.45
N HIS A 3 -34.85 -11.08 38.37
CA HIS A 3 -34.72 -10.09 37.28
C HIS A 3 -33.46 -9.23 37.55
N LEU A 4 -32.29 -9.85 37.56
CA LEU A 4 -31.01 -9.14 37.66
C LEU A 4 -29.98 -10.03 37.00
N LEU A 5 -29.93 -10.04 35.66
CA LEU A 5 -28.89 -10.67 34.83
C LEU A 5 -29.31 -10.57 33.36
N ALA A 6 -29.01 -9.46 32.68
CA ALA A 6 -28.84 -9.41 31.21
C ALA A 6 -28.49 -7.99 30.75
N ALA A 7 -27.26 -7.52 30.97
CA ALA A 7 -26.81 -6.26 30.35
C ALA A 7 -25.29 -6.13 30.13
N CYS A 8 -24.51 -7.23 30.07
CA CYS A 8 -23.04 -7.14 29.98
C CYS A 8 -22.39 -7.86 28.78
N ALA A 9 -23.12 -8.12 27.71
CA ALA A 9 -22.59 -8.97 26.63
C ALA A 9 -22.62 -8.34 25.23
N VAL A 10 -22.21 -7.07 25.05
CA VAL A 10 -21.89 -6.54 23.69
C VAL A 10 -20.82 -5.45 23.74
N LEU A 11 -19.55 -5.76 23.98
CA LEU A 11 -18.47 -4.76 23.83
C LEU A 11 -17.14 -5.26 23.22
N ILE A 12 -17.04 -6.51 22.75
CA ILE A 12 -15.73 -7.09 22.35
C ILE A 12 -15.59 -7.29 20.84
N ALA A 13 -15.90 -6.29 20.00
CA ALA A 13 -15.71 -6.44 18.55
C ALA A 13 -15.22 -5.20 17.78
N THR A 14 -14.74 -4.14 18.43
CA THR A 14 -14.32 -2.91 17.70
C THR A 14 -12.80 -2.79 17.48
N ALA A 15 -11.96 -3.66 18.05
CA ALA A 15 -10.51 -3.53 17.94
C ALA A 15 -9.92 -3.91 16.57
N GLY A 16 -10.69 -4.57 15.69
CA GLY A 16 -10.22 -5.01 14.38
C GLY A 16 -10.22 -3.93 13.29
N ALA A 17 -10.99 -2.85 13.46
CA ALA A 17 -11.20 -1.86 12.40
C ALA A 17 -10.09 -0.78 12.30
N ALA A 18 -9.29 -0.59 13.35
CA ALA A 18 -8.28 0.48 13.41
C ALA A 18 -6.98 0.16 12.64
N GLN A 19 -6.72 -1.11 12.33
CA GLN A 19 -5.52 -1.52 11.58
C GLN A 19 -5.67 -1.26 10.06
N ALA A 20 -6.90 -1.27 9.52
CA ALA A 20 -7.17 -1.00 8.11
C ALA A 20 -6.98 0.48 7.70
N GLN A 21 -6.72 1.35 8.67
CA GLN A 21 -6.60 2.79 8.45
C GLN A 21 -5.16 3.28 8.28
N ASN A 22 -4.13 2.49 8.58
CA ASN A 22 -2.75 2.97 8.46
C ASN A 22 -1.97 2.18 7.39
N VAL A 23 -1.52 2.89 6.35
CA VAL A 23 -0.69 2.31 5.28
C VAL A 23 0.81 2.38 5.59
N ALA A 24 1.21 2.99 6.72
CA ALA A 24 2.59 2.99 7.19
C ALA A 24 3.11 1.56 7.38
N GLY A 25 4.37 1.34 7.08
CA GLY A 25 5.03 0.08 7.37
C GLY A 25 5.92 -0.41 6.25
N SER A 26 6.35 -1.66 6.38
CA SER A 26 7.17 -2.35 5.40
C SER A 26 6.31 -3.34 4.62
N TYR A 27 6.60 -3.50 3.34
CA TYR A 27 5.88 -4.39 2.42
C TYR A 27 6.88 -5.22 1.64
N ASN A 28 6.48 -6.45 1.30
CA ASN A 28 7.10 -7.22 0.24
C ASN A 28 6.48 -6.81 -1.09
N VAL A 29 7.32 -6.60 -2.10
CA VAL A 29 6.89 -6.26 -3.47
C VAL A 29 6.95 -7.53 -4.30
N ILE A 30 5.86 -7.84 -5.00
CA ILE A 30 5.78 -8.91 -5.99
C ILE A 30 5.22 -8.31 -7.27
N GLY A 31 6.00 -8.27 -8.33
CA GLY A 31 5.59 -7.58 -9.54
C GLY A 31 6.10 -8.22 -10.83
N VAL A 32 5.56 -7.68 -11.93
CA VAL A 32 5.86 -8.04 -13.31
C VAL A 32 6.14 -6.74 -14.06
N ASN A 33 7.30 -6.67 -14.70
CA ASN A 33 7.69 -5.53 -15.52
C ASN A 33 6.82 -5.42 -16.78
N VAL A 34 6.89 -4.27 -17.46
CA VAL A 34 6.20 -4.03 -18.74
C VAL A 34 6.55 -5.10 -19.80
N ASN A 35 7.78 -5.62 -19.77
CA ASN A 35 8.25 -6.67 -20.68
C ASN A 35 7.87 -8.10 -20.24
N GLY A 36 7.10 -8.25 -19.16
CA GLY A 36 6.64 -9.54 -18.65
C GLY A 36 7.60 -10.24 -17.67
N THR A 37 8.77 -9.69 -17.36
CA THR A 37 9.69 -10.34 -16.41
C THR A 37 9.29 -10.08 -14.96
N ASP A 38 9.32 -11.13 -14.14
CA ASP A 38 9.03 -11.03 -12.71
C ASP A 38 10.12 -10.25 -11.96
N TYR A 39 9.71 -9.56 -10.90
CA TYR A 39 10.61 -8.96 -9.93
C TYR A 39 10.04 -9.05 -8.50
N ARG A 40 10.94 -8.96 -7.53
CA ARG A 40 10.61 -8.97 -6.10
C ARG A 40 11.46 -7.94 -5.37
N GLY A 41 10.97 -7.49 -4.24
CA GLY A 41 11.73 -6.57 -3.40
C GLY A 41 10.98 -6.16 -2.15
N ARG A 42 11.33 -4.98 -1.64
CA ARG A 42 10.75 -4.40 -0.44
C ARG A 42 10.28 -2.98 -0.73
N ALA A 43 9.21 -2.57 -0.05
CA ALA A 43 8.81 -1.17 0.00
C ALA A 43 8.65 -0.73 1.45
N ARG A 44 8.86 0.55 1.72
CA ARG A 44 8.59 1.16 3.03
C ARG A 44 7.80 2.43 2.86
N ILE A 45 6.70 2.54 3.60
CA ILE A 45 5.82 3.71 3.62
C ILE A 45 5.96 4.43 4.96
N VAL A 46 6.17 5.75 4.90
CA VAL A 46 6.24 6.65 6.05
C VAL A 46 5.22 7.76 5.88
N ILE A 47 4.26 7.85 6.80
CA ILE A 47 3.20 8.88 6.76
C ILE A 47 3.80 10.24 7.07
N THR A 48 3.47 11.24 6.25
CA THR A 48 3.93 12.63 6.42
C THR A 48 2.81 13.59 6.76
N SER A 49 1.56 13.27 6.40
CA SER A 49 0.35 13.99 6.81
C SER A 49 -0.87 13.06 6.76
N GLU A 50 -2.06 13.57 7.02
CA GLU A 50 -3.33 12.81 6.94
C GLU A 50 -3.48 12.05 5.62
N ASN A 51 -3.19 12.73 4.50
CA ASN A 51 -3.40 12.17 3.16
C ASN A 51 -2.09 11.93 2.38
N SER A 52 -0.93 12.33 2.90
CA SER A 52 0.35 12.21 2.20
C SER A 52 1.39 11.38 2.94
N CYS A 53 2.29 10.77 2.17
CA CYS A 53 3.36 9.93 2.67
C CYS A 53 4.61 9.96 1.78
N ARG A 54 5.68 9.37 2.27
CA ARG A 54 6.86 8.96 1.49
C ARG A 54 6.84 7.45 1.30
N ILE A 55 7.29 7.01 0.14
CA ILE A 55 7.47 5.60 -0.16
C ILE A 55 8.84 5.37 -0.80
N ILE A 56 9.50 4.30 -0.38
CA ILE A 56 10.80 3.87 -0.89
C ILE A 56 10.64 2.44 -1.37
N TRP A 57 11.00 2.15 -2.62
CA TRP A 57 11.08 0.80 -3.16
C TRP A 57 12.53 0.39 -3.32
N ASP A 58 12.83 -0.85 -2.97
CA ASP A 58 14.07 -1.54 -3.28
C ASP A 58 13.74 -2.87 -3.98
N VAL A 59 13.80 -2.85 -5.32
CA VAL A 59 13.47 -3.97 -6.21
C VAL A 59 14.65 -4.32 -7.12
N GLY A 60 15.87 -4.14 -6.61
CA GLY A 60 17.13 -4.23 -7.36
C GLY A 60 17.68 -2.85 -7.76
N THR A 61 16.86 -1.81 -7.68
CA THR A 61 17.29 -0.40 -7.65
C THR A 61 16.42 0.34 -6.65
N VAL A 62 17.03 1.21 -5.86
CA VAL A 62 16.31 2.05 -4.92
C VAL A 62 15.65 3.20 -5.67
N SER A 63 14.35 3.39 -5.45
CA SER A 63 13.60 4.54 -5.93
C SER A 63 12.76 5.10 -4.79
N GLU A 64 12.60 6.42 -4.78
CA GLU A 64 11.83 7.11 -3.76
C GLU A 64 10.76 8.00 -4.38
N GLY A 65 9.64 8.12 -3.68
CA GLY A 65 8.48 8.86 -4.15
C GLY A 65 7.69 9.52 -3.04
N ILE A 66 6.86 10.47 -3.46
CA ILE A 66 5.75 10.95 -2.64
C ILE A 66 4.54 10.06 -2.91
N CYS A 67 3.71 9.85 -1.90
CA CYS A 67 2.45 9.17 -2.04
C CYS A 67 1.30 9.96 -1.46
N MET A 68 0.11 9.70 -1.99
CA MET A 68 -1.14 10.24 -1.49
C MET A 68 -2.17 9.11 -1.41
N ARG A 69 -2.96 9.13 -0.35
CA ARG A 69 -4.09 8.23 -0.17
C ARG A 69 -5.39 9.01 -0.22
N ASN A 70 -6.38 8.45 -0.89
CA ASN A 70 -7.77 8.86 -0.78
C ASN A 70 -8.64 7.60 -0.67
N SER A 71 -9.24 7.38 0.50
CA SER A 71 -10.03 6.17 0.79
C SER A 71 -9.22 4.87 0.54
N ASN A 72 -9.65 4.03 -0.40
CA ASN A 72 -8.96 2.81 -0.79
C ASN A 72 -8.04 2.99 -2.02
N ALA A 73 -7.85 4.21 -2.52
CA ALA A 73 -6.88 4.52 -3.55
C ALA A 73 -5.57 4.99 -2.91
N PHE A 74 -4.47 4.37 -3.30
CA PHE A 74 -3.12 4.81 -2.96
C PHE A 74 -2.38 5.13 -4.26
N THR A 75 -1.76 6.30 -4.34
CA THR A 75 -1.01 6.73 -5.53
C THR A 75 0.37 7.19 -5.12
N ALA A 76 1.36 6.98 -5.98
CA ALA A 76 2.70 7.44 -5.73
C ALA A 76 3.39 7.92 -7.00
N ALA A 77 4.07 9.06 -6.90
CA ALA A 77 4.94 9.57 -7.94
C ALA A 77 6.40 9.39 -7.49
N TYR A 78 7.25 8.89 -8.37
CA TYR A 78 8.64 8.56 -8.06
C TYR A 78 9.57 8.98 -9.20
N SER A 79 10.89 8.97 -8.93
CA SER A 79 11.91 9.15 -9.97
C SER A 79 12.69 7.86 -10.13
N LEU A 80 12.84 7.40 -11.38
CA LEU A 80 13.67 6.25 -11.72
C LEU A 80 14.50 6.59 -12.95
N LYS A 81 15.83 6.60 -12.79
CA LYS A 81 16.80 6.87 -13.87
C LYS A 81 16.47 8.16 -14.66
N GLY A 82 16.05 9.21 -13.94
CA GLY A 82 15.72 10.52 -14.52
C GLY A 82 14.33 10.62 -15.16
N LYS A 83 13.52 9.55 -15.13
CA LYS A 83 12.12 9.58 -15.57
C LYS A 83 11.17 9.69 -14.37
N VAL A 84 10.07 10.43 -14.57
CA VAL A 84 8.94 10.44 -13.63
C VAL A 84 8.18 9.12 -13.76
N GLY A 85 7.96 8.45 -12.64
CA GLY A 85 7.11 7.28 -12.54
C GLY A 85 5.81 7.59 -11.80
N LEU A 86 4.75 6.88 -12.16
CA LEU A 86 3.45 6.94 -11.49
C LEU A 86 3.00 5.52 -11.18
N ALA A 87 2.58 5.30 -9.94
CA ALA A 87 1.98 4.06 -9.48
C ALA A 87 0.61 4.33 -8.86
N ILE A 88 -0.35 3.47 -9.14
CA ILE A 88 -1.72 3.53 -8.62
C ILE A 88 -2.06 2.15 -8.08
N TYR A 89 -2.58 2.12 -6.85
CA TYR A 89 -2.95 0.89 -6.16
C TYR A 89 -4.34 1.00 -5.56
N GLN A 90 -5.04 -0.13 -5.57
CA GLN A 90 -6.20 -0.37 -4.73
C GLN A 90 -5.74 -1.03 -3.42
N ILE A 91 -6.09 -0.42 -2.30
CA ILE A 91 -5.91 -1.00 -0.97
C ILE A 91 -7.02 -2.03 -0.75
N MET A 92 -6.61 -3.26 -0.46
CA MET A 92 -7.48 -4.40 -0.21
C MET A 92 -7.81 -4.52 1.28
N ASN A 93 -8.83 -5.31 1.61
CA ASN A 93 -9.28 -5.51 2.99
C ASN A 93 -8.23 -6.18 3.90
N ASP A 94 -7.28 -6.91 3.32
CA ASP A 94 -6.18 -7.57 4.03
C ASP A 94 -4.94 -6.68 4.20
N GLY A 95 -5.02 -5.41 3.77
CA GLY A 95 -3.92 -4.45 3.80
C GLY A 95 -2.94 -4.60 2.63
N SER A 96 -3.11 -5.58 1.74
CA SER A 96 -2.36 -5.64 0.50
C SER A 96 -2.77 -4.50 -0.44
N MET A 97 -1.86 -4.10 -1.33
CA MET A 97 -2.13 -3.07 -2.33
C MET A 97 -1.85 -3.62 -3.72
N GLN A 98 -2.88 -3.77 -4.53
CA GLN A 98 -2.76 -4.26 -5.91
C GLN A 98 -2.72 -3.07 -6.85
N GLY A 99 -1.69 -2.99 -7.70
CA GLY A 99 -1.46 -1.80 -8.50
C GLY A 99 -0.83 -2.03 -9.86
N LEU A 100 -0.78 -0.92 -10.59
CA LEU A 100 -0.10 -0.74 -11.85
C LEU A 100 0.86 0.43 -11.72
N TRP A 101 1.97 0.37 -12.46
CA TRP A 101 2.91 1.48 -12.54
C TRP A 101 3.36 1.71 -13.98
N THR A 102 3.82 2.91 -14.25
CA THR A 102 4.43 3.28 -15.53
C THR A 102 5.50 4.35 -15.33
N LEU A 103 6.29 4.57 -16.37
CA LEU A 103 7.25 5.67 -16.48
C LEU A 103 6.77 6.62 -17.58
N ALA A 104 7.01 7.91 -17.40
CA ALA A 104 6.77 8.92 -18.41
C ALA A 104 7.34 8.49 -19.78
N ASP A 105 6.54 8.73 -20.81
CA ASP A 105 6.90 8.50 -22.21
C ASP A 105 7.31 7.05 -22.50
N THR A 106 6.67 6.08 -21.82
CA THR A 106 6.86 4.64 -22.02
C THR A 106 5.53 3.98 -22.36
N GLN A 107 5.54 3.06 -23.33
CA GLN A 107 4.34 2.30 -23.68
C GLN A 107 4.11 1.15 -22.69
N GLY A 108 2.87 1.02 -22.20
CA GLY A 108 2.45 -0.07 -21.33
C GLY A 108 2.59 0.23 -19.84
N VAL A 109 2.30 -0.79 -19.03
CA VAL A 109 2.31 -0.73 -17.56
C VAL A 109 2.93 -1.99 -16.99
N GLY A 110 3.66 -1.84 -15.89
CA GLY A 110 3.97 -2.96 -15.00
C GLY A 110 2.85 -3.19 -14.01
N ARG A 111 2.85 -4.36 -13.36
CA ARG A 111 1.90 -4.71 -12.30
C ARG A 111 2.65 -5.08 -11.05
N GLU A 112 2.12 -4.75 -9.89
CA GLU A 112 2.66 -5.27 -8.64
C GLU A 112 1.64 -5.36 -7.52
N THR A 113 1.96 -6.18 -6.52
CA THR A 113 1.25 -6.25 -5.25
C THR A 113 2.22 -5.93 -4.12
N LEU A 114 1.86 -4.96 -3.29
CA LEU A 114 2.51 -4.71 -2.01
C LEU A 114 1.82 -5.56 -0.94
N VAL A 115 2.55 -6.46 -0.31
CA VAL A 115 2.05 -7.35 0.74
C VAL A 115 2.66 -6.89 2.07
N PRO A 116 1.87 -6.57 3.11
CA PRO A 116 2.40 -6.20 4.41
C PRO A 116 3.46 -7.20 4.89
N ALA A 117 4.65 -6.70 5.22
CA ALA A 117 5.70 -7.50 5.82
C ALA A 117 5.43 -7.59 7.32
N ARG A 118 5.20 -8.81 7.82
CA ARG A 118 5.12 -9.09 9.26
C ARG A 118 6.49 -9.03 9.92
#